data_AF-A0A944ZT32-F1
#
_entry.id   AF-A0A944ZT32-F1
#
_cell.length_a   1.000
_cell.length_b   1.000
_cell.length_c   1.000
_cell.angle_alpha   90.00
_cell.angle_beta   90.00
_cell.angle_gamma   90.00
#
_symmetry.space_group_name_H-M   'P 1'
#
loop_
_entity.id
_entity.type
_entity.pdbx_description
1 polymer ?
#
loop_
_entity_poly.entity_id
_entity_poly.type
_entity_poly.pdbx_seq_one_letter_code
_entity_poly.pdbx_strand_id
1 'polypeptide(L)'
;MSTKKRTYTTKLQDPKTGYDQYASKYDERAAFLNSFENKMITRLAGDLTDKSVIDLGAGTGRTFDLFQKANTLTPTTKLIAVDISPEMLKLLAKKHRKAEIIEADIQDLQIQDDSQDIAISTFTIVHLKYPEKFFQEVYRILKPGGFFLLTNINQRKAPKLRTDKNKEIVIQSYYHSPHNIIDLLEQNFFTIEHEEFVKENDIWINQIIKASKI
;
A
#
# COMPACT_ATOMS: atom_id res chain seq x y z
N MET A 1 11.26 45.35 19.43
CA MET A 1 10.23 44.57 18.70
C MET A 1 10.53 43.09 18.87
N SER A 2 9.81 42.40 19.76
CA SER A 2 9.97 40.96 19.97
C SER A 2 9.14 40.20 18.93
N THR A 3 9.81 39.55 17.99
CA THR A 3 9.17 38.66 17.01
C THR A 3 8.77 37.38 17.72
N LYS A 4 7.48 37.25 18.06
CA LYS A 4 6.89 35.97 18.48
C LYS A 4 7.15 34.93 17.38
N LYS A 5 8.12 34.04 17.58
CA LYS A 5 8.22 32.78 16.83
C LYS A 5 6.91 32.03 17.07
N ARG A 6 6.01 32.04 16.10
CA ARG A 6 4.88 31.09 16.07
C ARG A 6 5.48 29.69 15.97
N THR A 7 5.59 29.01 17.09
CA THR A 7 5.79 27.57 17.13
C THR A 7 4.50 26.93 16.60
N TYR A 8 4.46 26.67 15.31
CA TYR A 8 3.45 25.78 14.75
C TYR A 8 3.80 24.37 15.21
N THR A 9 3.14 23.87 16.26
CA THR A 9 3.25 22.47 16.64
C THR A 9 2.64 21.64 15.51
N THR A 10 3.48 20.92 14.75
CA THR A 10 3.03 20.04 13.68
C THR A 10 2.08 19.00 14.26
N LYS A 11 0.80 19.04 13.88
CA LYS A 11 -0.24 18.18 14.44
C LYS A 11 -0.16 16.79 13.81
N LEU A 12 -0.05 15.75 14.64
CA LEU A 12 -0.22 14.36 14.23
C LEU A 12 -1.63 14.17 13.66
N GLN A 13 -1.73 13.59 12.47
CA GLN A 13 -2.97 13.26 11.77
C GLN A 13 -3.11 11.73 11.72
N ASP A 14 -4.34 11.24 11.80
CA ASP A 14 -4.64 9.88 11.34
C ASP A 14 -4.38 9.75 9.83
N PRO A 15 -4.20 8.52 9.31
CA PRO A 15 -3.92 8.28 7.90
C PRO A 15 -4.90 8.93 6.94
N LYS A 16 -6.22 8.78 7.16
CA LYS A 16 -7.25 9.36 6.28
C LYS A 16 -7.11 10.87 6.18
N THR A 17 -7.16 11.56 7.31
CA THR A 17 -7.08 13.04 7.35
C THR A 17 -5.74 13.57 6.82
N GLY A 18 -4.66 12.85 7.10
CA GLY A 18 -3.31 13.21 6.66
C GLY A 18 -3.15 13.09 5.15
N TYR A 19 -3.57 11.96 4.58
CA TYR A 19 -3.46 11.70 3.14
C TYR A 19 -4.48 12.50 2.33
N ASP A 20 -5.69 12.77 2.85
CA ASP A 20 -6.63 13.71 2.22
C ASP A 20 -6.00 15.10 2.03
N GLN A 21 -5.23 15.58 3.01
CA GLN A 21 -4.52 16.86 2.92
C GLN A 21 -3.27 16.82 2.02
N TYR A 22 -2.71 15.64 1.75
CA TYR A 22 -1.46 15.47 1.01
C TYR A 22 -1.64 14.99 -0.43
N ALA A 23 -2.82 14.44 -0.77
CA ALA A 23 -3.09 13.75 -2.03
C ALA A 23 -2.60 14.49 -3.28
N SER A 24 -2.83 15.81 -3.38
CA SER A 24 -2.43 16.63 -4.54
C SER A 24 -0.92 16.66 -4.79
N LYS A 25 -0.10 16.43 -3.76
CA LYS A 25 1.37 16.38 -3.83
C LYS A 25 1.94 14.96 -3.77
N TYR A 26 1.10 13.94 -3.67
CA TYR A 26 1.55 12.57 -3.43
C TYR A 26 2.46 12.09 -4.56
N ASP A 27 2.03 12.28 -5.80
CA ASP A 27 2.77 11.80 -6.98
C ASP A 27 4.07 12.57 -7.25
N GLU A 28 4.20 13.81 -6.79
CA GLU A 28 5.44 14.59 -6.88
C GLU A 28 6.59 13.91 -6.10
N ARG A 29 6.24 13.24 -4.99
CA ARG A 29 7.20 12.52 -4.13
C ARG A 29 7.21 11.01 -4.39
N ALA A 30 6.15 10.44 -4.93
CA ALA A 30 6.10 9.02 -5.28
C ALA A 30 7.17 8.62 -6.32
N ALA A 31 7.67 9.57 -7.10
CA ALA A 31 8.81 9.38 -7.99
C ALA A 31 10.11 8.90 -7.29
N PHE A 32 10.22 9.03 -5.96
CA PHE A 32 11.41 8.66 -5.17
C PHE A 32 11.46 7.19 -4.70
N LEU A 33 10.38 6.43 -4.88
CA LEU A 33 10.42 4.98 -4.61
C LEU A 33 11.16 4.29 -5.75
N ASN A 34 12.19 3.52 -5.39
CA ASN A 34 13.27 3.14 -6.28
C ASN A 34 12.81 2.24 -7.45
N SER A 35 13.60 2.22 -8.52
CA SER A 35 13.33 1.40 -9.71
C SER A 35 13.39 -0.10 -9.46
N PHE A 36 14.04 -0.53 -8.37
CA PHE A 36 14.26 -1.93 -8.04
C PHE A 36 12.97 -2.60 -7.54
N GLU A 37 12.24 -1.95 -6.63
CA GLU A 37 10.95 -2.41 -6.13
C GLU A 37 9.91 -2.55 -7.23
N ASN A 38 9.85 -1.56 -8.11
CA ASN A 38 8.90 -1.54 -9.21
C ASN A 38 9.10 -2.76 -10.14
N LYS A 39 10.35 -3.13 -10.42
CA LYS A 39 10.68 -4.32 -11.20
C LYS A 39 10.32 -5.60 -10.45
N MET A 40 10.59 -5.65 -9.15
CA MET A 40 10.33 -6.84 -8.34
C MET A 40 8.84 -7.13 -8.21
N ILE A 41 8.03 -6.13 -7.87
CA ILE A 41 6.58 -6.29 -7.73
C ILE A 41 5.95 -6.72 -9.05
N THR A 42 6.34 -6.10 -10.16
CA THR A 42 5.88 -6.50 -11.50
C THR A 42 6.26 -7.96 -11.81
N ARG A 43 7.51 -8.34 -11.53
CA ARG A 43 8.01 -9.71 -11.77
C ARG A 43 7.24 -10.74 -10.94
N LEU A 44 7.02 -10.46 -9.66
CA LEU A 44 6.34 -11.36 -8.74
C LEU A 44 4.84 -11.46 -9.00
N ALA A 45 4.22 -10.38 -9.49
CA ALA A 45 2.82 -10.35 -9.92
C ALA A 45 2.59 -11.21 -11.17
N GLY A 46 3.57 -11.26 -12.07
CA GLY A 46 3.52 -12.10 -13.27
C GLY A 46 2.45 -11.63 -14.27
N ASP A 47 1.86 -12.59 -14.97
CA ASP A 47 0.77 -12.33 -15.92
C ASP A 47 -0.57 -12.13 -15.19
N LEU A 48 -1.22 -11.00 -15.46
CA LEU A 48 -2.49 -10.61 -14.85
C LEU A 48 -3.69 -10.83 -15.78
N THR A 49 -3.49 -11.51 -16.91
CA THR A 49 -4.56 -11.88 -17.85
C THR A 49 -5.63 -12.69 -17.13
N ASP A 50 -6.90 -12.27 -17.28
CA ASP A 50 -8.09 -12.89 -16.66
C ASP A 50 -8.07 -12.95 -15.12
N LYS A 51 -7.16 -12.22 -14.46
CA LYS A 51 -7.05 -12.17 -13.00
C LYS A 51 -7.92 -11.08 -12.39
N SER A 52 -8.45 -11.37 -11.21
CA SER A 52 -8.99 -10.41 -10.26
C SER A 52 -7.90 -9.94 -9.30
N VAL A 53 -7.59 -8.65 -9.35
CA VAL A 53 -6.49 -8.02 -8.61
C VAL A 53 -7.04 -6.91 -7.74
N ILE A 54 -6.73 -6.96 -6.44
CA ILE A 54 -7.09 -5.93 -5.48
C ILE A 54 -5.84 -5.24 -4.89
N ASP A 55 -5.84 -3.91 -4.87
CA ASP A 55 -4.82 -3.10 -4.18
C ASP A 55 -5.40 -2.48 -2.91
N LEU A 56 -4.79 -2.80 -1.76
CA LEU A 56 -5.24 -2.47 -0.41
C LEU A 56 -4.36 -1.33 0.15
N GLY A 57 -4.91 -0.13 0.16
CA GLY A 57 -4.16 1.12 0.30
C GLY A 57 -3.63 1.61 -1.05
N ALA A 58 -4.49 1.60 -2.07
CA ALA A 58 -4.13 1.87 -3.47
C ALA A 58 -3.61 3.30 -3.73
N GLY A 59 -3.88 4.24 -2.82
CA GLY A 59 -3.49 5.63 -2.94
C GLY A 59 -3.95 6.24 -4.27
N THR A 60 -3.02 6.81 -5.02
CA THR A 60 -3.27 7.42 -6.33
C THR A 60 -3.20 6.42 -7.51
N GLY A 61 -3.17 5.10 -7.24
CA GLY A 61 -3.13 4.04 -8.25
C GLY A 61 -1.73 3.64 -8.73
N ARG A 62 -0.70 3.92 -7.92
CA ARG A 62 0.71 3.72 -8.32
C ARG A 62 1.00 2.28 -8.75
N THR A 63 0.48 1.27 -8.05
CA THR A 63 0.69 -0.14 -8.41
C THR A 63 0.12 -0.45 -9.80
N PHE A 64 -1.06 0.09 -10.12
CA PHE A 64 -1.67 -0.07 -11.42
C PHE A 64 -0.91 0.68 -12.52
N ASP A 65 -0.36 1.86 -12.23
CA ASP A 65 0.56 2.57 -13.14
C ASP A 65 1.77 1.68 -13.50
N LEU A 66 2.31 0.93 -12.54
CA LEU A 66 3.43 0.01 -12.76
C LEU A 66 3.04 -1.16 -13.68
N PHE A 67 1.92 -1.82 -13.39
CA PHE A 67 1.44 -2.94 -14.21
C PHE A 67 1.03 -2.51 -15.62
N GLN A 68 0.44 -1.31 -15.75
CA GLN A 68 0.15 -0.74 -17.06
C GLN A 68 1.43 -0.51 -17.87
N LYS A 69 2.46 0.11 -17.27
CA LYS A 69 3.76 0.34 -17.93
C LYS A 69 4.48 -0.96 -18.30
N ALA A 70 4.29 -2.01 -17.50
CA ALA A 70 4.83 -3.32 -17.75
C ALA A 70 4.03 -4.15 -18.77
N ASN A 71 2.90 -3.63 -19.27
CA ASN A 71 1.97 -4.34 -20.15
C ASN A 71 1.43 -5.66 -19.56
N THR A 72 1.32 -5.76 -18.24
CA THR A 72 0.73 -6.94 -17.57
C THR A 72 -0.78 -6.82 -17.40
N LEU A 73 -1.33 -5.61 -17.43
CA LEU A 73 -2.78 -5.38 -17.42
C LEU A 73 -3.38 -5.62 -18.81
N THR A 74 -4.38 -6.49 -18.87
CA THR A 74 -5.15 -6.74 -20.09
C THR A 74 -6.58 -6.21 -19.96
N PRO A 75 -7.36 -6.14 -21.05
CA PRO A 75 -8.78 -5.78 -20.97
C PRO A 75 -9.63 -6.72 -20.09
N THR A 76 -9.14 -7.93 -19.80
CA THR A 76 -9.83 -8.93 -18.97
C THR A 76 -9.37 -8.92 -17.52
N THR A 77 -8.26 -8.26 -17.19
CA THR A 77 -7.84 -8.02 -15.80
C THR A 77 -8.89 -7.16 -15.09
N LYS A 78 -9.41 -7.67 -13.98
CA LYS A 78 -10.36 -6.95 -13.11
C LYS A 78 -9.57 -6.30 -11.99
N LEU A 79 -9.74 -4.98 -11.83
CA LEU A 79 -9.02 -4.20 -10.83
C LEU A 79 -9.98 -3.65 -9.78
N ILE A 80 -9.65 -3.86 -8.51
CA ILE A 80 -10.30 -3.23 -7.36
C ILE A 80 -9.24 -2.41 -6.61
N ALA A 81 -9.54 -1.15 -6.31
CA ALA A 81 -8.73 -0.29 -5.49
C ALA A 81 -9.47 0.04 -4.20
N VAL A 82 -8.83 -0.24 -3.07
CA VAL A 82 -9.32 0.13 -1.73
C VAL A 82 -8.38 1.14 -1.11
N ASP A 83 -8.91 2.24 -0.60
CA ASP A 83 -8.14 3.18 0.22
C ASP A 83 -9.07 3.89 1.20
N ILE A 84 -8.54 4.32 2.34
CA ILE A 84 -9.31 5.06 3.34
C ILE A 84 -9.46 6.55 2.96
N SER A 85 -8.63 7.06 2.05
CA SER A 85 -8.60 8.45 1.62
C SER A 85 -9.41 8.69 0.33
N PRO A 86 -10.57 9.37 0.40
CA PRO A 86 -11.34 9.71 -0.79
C PRO A 86 -10.59 10.62 -1.76
N GLU A 87 -9.72 11.54 -1.28
CA GLU A 87 -8.96 12.40 -2.19
C GLU A 87 -7.87 11.62 -2.95
N MET A 88 -7.31 10.56 -2.36
CA MET A 88 -6.42 9.64 -3.08
C MET A 88 -7.18 8.86 -4.17
N LEU A 89 -8.32 8.27 -3.81
CA LEU A 89 -9.17 7.51 -4.74
C LEU A 89 -9.68 8.37 -5.90
N LYS A 90 -9.98 9.64 -5.66
CA LYS A 90 -10.36 10.60 -6.70
C LYS A 90 -9.26 10.85 -7.72
N LEU A 91 -7.99 10.81 -7.31
CA LEU A 91 -6.85 10.88 -8.24
C LEU A 91 -6.67 9.57 -9.00
N LEU A 92 -6.80 8.43 -8.30
CA LEU A 92 -6.77 7.10 -8.92
C LEU A 92 -7.84 6.97 -10.01
N ALA A 93 -9.08 7.39 -9.74
CA ALA A 93 -10.20 7.33 -10.68
C ALA A 93 -9.94 8.07 -12.00
N LYS A 94 -9.11 9.12 -11.97
CA LYS A 94 -8.73 9.87 -13.19
C LYS A 94 -7.78 9.07 -14.07
N LYS A 95 -6.90 8.26 -13.47
CA LYS A 95 -5.89 7.44 -14.15
C LYS A 95 -6.44 6.09 -14.60
N HIS A 96 -7.19 5.42 -13.72
CA HIS A 96 -7.67 4.05 -13.90
C HIS A 96 -9.20 3.98 -13.90
N ARG A 97 -9.84 4.51 -14.95
CA ARG A 97 -11.32 4.56 -15.07
C ARG A 97 -12.04 3.22 -15.08
N LYS A 98 -11.30 2.12 -15.31
CA LYS A 98 -11.83 0.75 -15.33
C LYS A 98 -11.69 0.03 -13.97
N ALA A 99 -10.96 0.61 -13.02
CA ALA A 99 -10.86 0.04 -11.69
C ALA A 99 -12.16 0.31 -10.92
N GLU A 100 -12.65 -0.70 -10.22
CA GLU A 100 -13.63 -0.52 -9.15
C GLU A 100 -12.94 0.16 -7.96
N ILE A 101 -13.62 1.13 -7.35
CA ILE A 101 -13.04 1.97 -6.31
C ILE A 101 -13.91 1.87 -5.06
N ILE A 102 -13.28 1.53 -3.95
CA ILE A 102 -13.94 1.32 -2.66
C ILE A 102 -13.24 2.17 -1.59
N GLU A 103 -13.97 3.11 -1.00
CA GLU A 103 -13.52 3.80 0.21
C GLU A 103 -13.81 2.92 1.42
N ALA A 104 -12.79 2.35 2.05
CA ALA A 104 -12.94 1.48 3.21
C ALA A 104 -11.66 1.40 4.06
N ASP A 105 -11.81 0.95 5.31
CA ASP A 105 -10.70 0.43 6.09
C ASP A 105 -10.36 -0.98 5.58
N ILE A 106 -9.09 -1.22 5.25
CA ILE A 106 -8.61 -2.51 4.74
C ILE A 106 -8.65 -3.63 5.79
N GLN A 107 -8.94 -3.31 7.05
CA GLN A 107 -9.21 -4.28 8.12
C GLN A 107 -10.70 -4.64 8.24
N ASP A 108 -11.58 -4.10 7.39
CA ASP A 108 -13.02 -4.37 7.39
C ASP A 108 -13.60 -4.24 5.97
N LEU A 109 -13.33 -5.25 5.14
CA LEU A 109 -13.68 -5.26 3.73
C LEU A 109 -15.05 -5.89 3.49
N GLN A 110 -15.94 -5.13 2.87
CA GLN A 110 -17.23 -5.63 2.35
C GLN A 110 -17.03 -6.32 0.98
N ILE A 111 -16.06 -7.23 0.91
CA ILE A 111 -15.68 -8.00 -0.28
C ILE A 111 -15.95 -9.46 -0.01
N GLN A 112 -16.39 -10.20 -1.03
CA GLN A 112 -16.70 -11.62 -0.90
C GLN A 112 -15.43 -12.46 -0.61
N ASP A 113 -15.58 -13.48 0.22
CA ASP A 113 -14.59 -14.54 0.44
C ASP A 113 -14.19 -15.20 -0.89
N ASP A 114 -12.94 -15.67 -0.99
CA ASP A 114 -12.42 -16.43 -2.13
C ASP A 114 -12.73 -15.78 -3.51
N SER A 115 -12.64 -14.46 -3.60
CA SER A 115 -13.04 -13.70 -4.79
C SER A 115 -11.88 -13.14 -5.60
N GLN A 116 -10.72 -12.97 -4.98
CA GLN A 116 -9.55 -12.34 -5.61
C GLN A 116 -8.45 -13.37 -5.91
N ASP A 117 -7.85 -13.29 -7.10
CA ASP A 117 -6.68 -14.11 -7.44
C ASP A 117 -5.41 -13.53 -6.81
N ILE A 118 -5.32 -12.20 -6.75
CA ILE A 118 -4.13 -11.48 -6.29
C ILE A 118 -4.56 -10.32 -5.40
N ALA A 119 -3.97 -10.24 -4.21
CA ALA A 119 -4.04 -9.08 -3.33
C ALA A 119 -2.68 -8.39 -3.28
N ILE A 120 -2.69 -7.07 -3.18
CA ILE A 120 -1.47 -6.27 -3.13
C ILE A 120 -1.64 -5.20 -2.06
N SER A 121 -0.57 -4.88 -1.33
CA SER A 121 -0.50 -3.72 -0.45
C SER A 121 0.92 -3.17 -0.45
N THR A 122 1.08 -1.91 -0.87
CA THR A 122 2.40 -1.28 -0.94
C THR A 122 2.54 -0.15 0.06
N PHE A 123 3.44 -0.31 1.03
CA PHE A 123 3.72 0.67 2.09
C PHE A 123 2.51 1.12 2.93
N THR A 124 1.43 0.34 2.95
CA THR A 124 0.22 0.66 3.71
C THR A 124 0.31 0.20 5.16
N ILE A 125 0.93 -0.96 5.42
CA ILE A 125 0.87 -1.61 6.73
C ILE A 125 1.45 -0.77 7.87
N VAL A 126 2.36 0.16 7.56
CA VAL A 126 2.94 1.09 8.53
C VAL A 126 1.89 2.03 9.14
N HIS A 127 0.69 2.12 8.57
CA HIS A 127 -0.42 2.90 9.12
C HIS A 127 -1.36 2.07 10.01
N LEU A 128 -1.15 0.75 10.10
CA LEU A 128 -1.93 -0.15 10.93
C LEU A 128 -1.24 -0.34 12.26
N LYS A 129 -1.94 -0.06 13.36
CA LYS A 129 -1.42 -0.31 14.71
C LYS A 129 -1.32 -1.82 15.00
N TYR A 130 -2.32 -2.55 14.52
CA TYR A 130 -2.52 -3.98 14.74
C TYR A 130 -2.87 -4.63 13.38
N PRO A 131 -1.87 -5.06 12.60
CA PRO A 131 -2.10 -5.57 11.24
C PRO A 131 -2.70 -6.99 11.17
N GLU A 132 -2.95 -7.63 12.31
CA GLU A 132 -3.51 -8.99 12.40
C GLU A 132 -4.83 -9.11 11.64
N LYS A 133 -5.77 -8.19 11.89
CA LYS A 133 -7.08 -8.19 11.21
C LYS A 133 -6.95 -7.95 9.71
N PHE A 134 -5.97 -7.15 9.29
CA PHE A 134 -5.68 -6.93 7.88
C PHE A 134 -5.25 -8.23 7.20
N PHE A 135 -4.33 -9.00 7.77
CA PHE A 135 -3.92 -10.28 7.18
C PHE A 135 -5.06 -11.31 7.15
N GLN A 136 -5.94 -11.31 8.15
CA GLN A 136 -7.16 -12.14 8.13
C GLN A 136 -8.07 -11.78 6.96
N GLU A 137 -8.31 -10.49 6.72
CA GLU A 137 -9.11 -10.01 5.59
C GLU A 137 -8.48 -10.36 4.24
N VAL A 138 -7.16 -10.19 4.10
CA VAL A 138 -6.43 -10.58 2.88
C VAL A 138 -6.58 -12.08 2.63
N TYR A 139 -6.40 -12.91 3.66
CA TYR A 139 -6.56 -14.37 3.52
C TYR A 139 -8.00 -14.73 3.15
N ARG A 140 -8.99 -14.09 3.77
CA ARG A 140 -10.42 -14.33 3.51
C ARG A 140 -10.80 -14.05 2.07
N ILE A 141 -10.39 -12.90 1.51
CA ILE A 141 -10.79 -12.50 0.15
C ILE A 141 -10.02 -13.23 -0.95
N LEU A 142 -8.82 -13.75 -0.67
CA LEU A 142 -8.04 -14.50 -1.65
C LEU A 142 -8.67 -15.86 -1.93
N LYS A 143 -8.70 -16.27 -3.20
CA LYS A 143 -9.05 -17.64 -3.61
C LYS A 143 -8.00 -18.64 -3.08
N PRO A 144 -8.37 -19.92 -2.89
CA PRO A 144 -7.38 -21.00 -2.82
C PRO A 144 -6.45 -20.96 -4.03
N GLY A 145 -5.14 -20.99 -3.80
CA GLY A 145 -4.10 -20.81 -4.83
C GLY A 145 -3.86 -19.36 -5.27
N GLY A 146 -4.59 -18.39 -4.71
CA GLY A 146 -4.30 -16.97 -4.84
C GLY A 146 -3.12 -16.53 -3.98
N PHE A 147 -2.55 -15.35 -4.26
CA PHE A 147 -1.39 -14.86 -3.52
C PHE A 147 -1.48 -13.38 -3.15
N PHE A 148 -0.74 -13.03 -2.11
CA PHE A 148 -0.57 -11.69 -1.60
C PHE A 148 0.83 -11.16 -1.89
N LEU A 149 0.91 -9.95 -2.44
CA LEU A 149 2.15 -9.18 -2.56
C LEU A 149 2.16 -8.03 -1.56
N LEU A 150 3.15 -8.03 -0.68
CA LEU A 150 3.30 -7.03 0.37
C LEU A 150 4.63 -6.30 0.23
N THR A 151 4.61 -4.97 0.33
CA THR A 151 5.82 -4.20 0.66
C THR A 151 5.73 -3.55 2.03
N ASN A 152 6.80 -3.70 2.80
CA ASN A 152 6.94 -3.11 4.13
C ASN A 152 8.16 -2.21 4.17
N ILE A 153 7.99 -0.93 4.51
CA ILE A 153 9.08 0.05 4.60
C ILE A 153 9.63 0.11 6.03
N ASN A 154 10.95 0.28 6.14
CA ASN A 154 11.65 0.53 7.40
C ASN A 154 11.36 1.93 7.96
N GLN A 155 10.12 2.18 8.37
CA GLN A 155 9.67 3.48 8.86
C GLN A 155 9.66 3.53 10.38
N ARG A 156 10.79 3.93 10.97
CA ARG A 156 10.93 4.08 12.43
C ARG A 156 10.27 5.33 13.01
N LYS A 157 9.96 6.32 12.17
CA LYS A 157 9.33 7.58 12.57
C LYS A 157 8.22 7.94 11.60
N ALA A 158 7.15 8.51 12.15
CA ALA A 158 6.04 9.04 11.38
C ALA A 158 6.50 10.03 10.29
N PRO A 159 6.00 9.90 9.04
CA PRO A 159 6.42 10.76 7.95
C PRO A 159 5.95 12.19 8.17
N LYS A 160 6.88 13.13 8.06
CA LYS A 160 6.59 14.56 8.00
C LYS A 160 6.42 14.99 6.56
N LEU A 161 5.29 15.61 6.26
CA LEU A 161 4.89 16.00 4.91
C LEU A 161 4.52 17.47 4.87
N ARG A 162 4.61 18.07 3.68
CA ARG A 162 4.19 19.44 3.43
C ARG A 162 3.11 19.45 2.36
N THR A 163 1.93 19.95 2.71
CA THR A 163 0.77 19.99 1.82
C THR A 163 0.93 21.04 0.72
N ASP A 164 0.01 21.06 -0.25
CA ASP A 164 -0.12 22.11 -1.27
C ASP A 164 -0.26 23.52 -0.68
N LYS A 165 -0.94 23.64 0.47
CA LYS A 165 -1.09 24.87 1.26
C LYS A 165 0.12 25.23 2.13
N ASN A 166 1.28 24.61 1.88
CA ASN A 166 2.52 24.79 2.66
C ASN A 166 2.38 24.51 4.16
N LYS A 167 1.40 23.70 4.57
CA LYS A 167 1.22 23.27 5.95
C LYS A 167 2.05 22.02 6.21
N GLU A 168 2.80 22.00 7.30
CA GLU A 168 3.47 20.77 7.75
C GLU A 168 2.46 19.88 8.50
N ILE A 169 2.47 18.59 8.19
CA ILE A 169 1.69 17.55 8.87
C ILE A 169 2.59 16.36 9.20
N VAL A 170 2.22 15.61 10.24
CA VAL A 170 2.80 14.30 10.53
C VAL A 170 1.69 13.27 10.41
N ILE A 171 1.87 12.22 9.61
CA ILE A 171 0.87 11.15 9.50
C ILE A 171 1.26 10.02 10.45
N GLN A 172 0.32 9.56 11.27
CA GLN A 172 0.56 8.48 12.21
C GLN A 172 1.07 7.22 11.50
N SER A 173 2.11 6.62 12.06
CA SER A 173 2.64 5.34 11.60
C SER A 173 3.21 4.52 12.75
N TYR A 174 3.41 3.24 12.49
CA TYR A 174 3.95 2.24 13.38
C TYR A 174 5.09 1.51 12.69
N TYR A 175 6.09 1.13 13.47
CA TYR A 175 7.21 0.34 12.97
C TYR A 175 6.85 -1.15 13.09
N HIS A 176 6.90 -1.86 11.97
CA HIS A 176 6.73 -3.31 11.93
C HIS A 176 8.04 -3.96 11.53
N SER A 177 8.56 -4.81 12.40
CA SER A 177 9.80 -5.55 12.11
C SER A 177 9.56 -6.62 11.04
N PRO A 178 10.55 -6.92 10.18
CA PRO A 178 10.39 -7.91 9.12
C PRO A 178 10.00 -9.29 9.63
N HIS A 179 10.63 -9.75 10.71
CA HIS A 179 10.33 -11.04 11.34
C HIS A 179 8.88 -11.11 11.80
N ASN A 180 8.39 -10.07 12.48
CA ASN A 180 6.99 -10.02 12.91
C ASN A 180 6.00 -10.06 11.73
N ILE A 181 6.36 -9.50 10.56
CA ILE A 181 5.51 -9.61 9.37
C ILE A 181 5.43 -11.04 8.86
N ILE A 182 6.55 -11.77 8.84
CA ILE A 182 6.57 -13.19 8.47
C ILE A 182 5.74 -14.01 9.45
N ASP A 183 5.98 -13.85 10.77
CA ASP A 183 5.24 -14.56 11.80
C ASP A 183 3.72 -14.34 11.67
N LEU A 184 3.30 -13.10 11.42
CA LEU A 184 1.88 -12.78 11.24
C LEU A 184 1.29 -13.37 9.96
N LEU A 185 2.03 -13.41 8.86
CA LEU A 185 1.57 -14.06 7.63
C LEU A 185 1.37 -15.57 7.86
N GLU A 186 2.35 -16.24 8.46
CA GLU A 186 2.28 -17.68 8.73
C GLU A 186 1.17 -18.03 9.72
N GLN A 187 0.97 -17.22 10.77
CA GLN A 187 -0.15 -17.37 11.71
C GLN A 187 -1.52 -17.21 11.04
N ASN A 188 -1.59 -16.50 9.91
CA ASN A 188 -2.79 -16.35 9.09
C ASN A 188 -2.78 -17.29 7.87
N PHE A 189 -2.13 -18.45 8.01
CA PHE A 189 -2.17 -19.57 7.06
C PHE A 189 -1.59 -19.27 5.68
N PHE A 190 -0.78 -18.21 5.55
CA PHE A 190 -0.01 -17.99 4.34
C PHE A 190 1.24 -18.87 4.31
N THR A 191 1.63 -19.30 3.11
CA THR A 191 2.95 -19.85 2.84
C THR A 191 3.81 -18.80 2.13
N ILE A 192 4.98 -18.50 2.69
CA ILE A 192 5.92 -17.54 2.10
C ILE A 192 6.59 -18.18 0.88
N GLU A 193 6.36 -17.63 -0.31
CA GLU A 193 7.01 -18.07 -1.54
C GLU A 193 8.29 -17.31 -1.84
N HIS A 194 8.33 -16.03 -1.48
CA HIS A 194 9.45 -15.14 -1.74
C HIS A 194 9.53 -14.09 -0.64
N GLU A 195 10.74 -13.82 -0.16
CA GLU A 195 11.07 -12.69 0.68
C GLU A 195 12.35 -12.03 0.15
N GLU A 196 12.33 -10.71 0.00
CA GLU A 196 13.50 -9.96 -0.42
C GLU A 196 13.64 -8.64 0.30
N PHE A 197 14.89 -8.32 0.61
CA PHE A 197 15.27 -7.10 1.30
C PHE A 197 15.93 -6.15 0.31
N VAL A 198 15.33 -4.99 0.10
CA VAL A 198 16.00 -3.87 -0.57
C VAL A 198 16.84 -3.13 0.46
N LYS A 199 18.13 -2.94 0.17
CA LYS A 199 19.09 -2.32 1.09
C LYS A 199 19.78 -1.11 0.46
N GLU A 200 20.09 -0.12 1.29
CA GLU A 200 20.95 1.02 0.96
C GLU A 200 22.04 1.10 2.03
N ASN A 201 23.32 1.05 1.62
CA ASN A 201 24.47 1.02 2.54
C ASN A 201 24.32 -0.05 3.64
N ASP A 202 23.96 -1.28 3.25
CA ASP A 202 23.69 -2.44 4.13
C ASP A 202 22.50 -2.30 5.10
N ILE A 203 21.83 -1.15 5.10
CA ILE A 203 20.62 -0.92 5.88
C ILE A 203 19.42 -1.31 5.03
N TRP A 204 18.57 -2.20 5.53
CA TRP A 204 17.32 -2.49 4.84
C TRP A 204 16.44 -1.23 4.82
N ILE A 205 15.88 -0.97 3.65
CA ILE A 205 14.91 0.10 3.47
C ILE A 205 13.52 -0.48 3.28
N ASN A 206 13.40 -1.60 2.57
CA ASN A 206 12.10 -2.23 2.28
C ASN A 206 12.17 -3.77 2.27
N GLN A 207 11.09 -4.40 2.70
CA GLN A 207 10.75 -5.82 2.53
C GLN A 207 9.80 -5.97 1.36
N ILE A 208 9.99 -7.00 0.54
CA ILE A 208 9.04 -7.42 -0.47
C ILE A 208 8.73 -8.89 -0.24
N ILE A 209 7.45 -9.21 -0.08
CA ILE A 209 6.99 -10.57 0.19
C ILE A 209 5.97 -10.99 -0.85
N LYS A 210 6.09 -12.23 -1.33
CA LYS A 210 5.00 -12.96 -1.98
C LYS A 210 4.61 -14.12 -1.08
N ALA A 211 3.34 -14.20 -0.72
CA ALA A 211 2.81 -15.24 0.14
C ALA A 211 1.51 -15.80 -0.43
N SER A 212 1.36 -17.11 -0.46
CA SER A 212 0.21 -17.79 -1.08
C SER A 212 -0.76 -18.34 -0.06
N LYS A 213 -2.04 -18.30 -0.42
CA LYS A 213 -3.11 -19.03 0.26
C LYS A 213 -3.16 -20.44 -0.32
N ILE A 214 -2.90 -21.44 0.53
CA ILE A 214 -3.04 -22.87 0.18
C ILE A 214 -4.47 -23.31 0.46
#